data_AF-A0A321LXR0-F1
#
_entry.id   AF-A0A321LXR0-F1
#
_cell.length_a   1.000
_cell.length_b   1.000
_cell.length_c   1.000
_cell.angle_alpha   90.00
_cell.angle_beta   90.00
_cell.angle_gamma   90.00
#
_symmetry.space_group_name_H-M   'P 1'
#
loop_
_entity.id
_entity.type
_entity.pdbx_description
1 polymer ?
#
loop_
_entity_poly.entity_id
_entity_poly.type
_entity_poly.pdbx_seq_one_letter_code
_entity_poly.pdbx_strand_id
1 'polypeptide(L)'
;MMNAENELCGICGCVLHRSGEYATPTLQGRSHATRHHFVPERFFGRSANRKGPKREGIFAECPWAHEGETAVYCYECHEELLHNPVLLPGDIATFAALVKAWGFAEDKKPADREKIAGRIRLLHEVIVAGLQVLSERSKGGLQ
;
A
#
# COMPACT_ATOMS: atom_id res chain seq x y z
N MET A 1 34.66 -15.33 0.68
CA MET A 1 33.64 -14.41 1.21
C MET A 1 32.71 -14.09 0.06
N MET A 2 31.51 -14.66 0.05
CA MET A 2 30.58 -14.50 -1.07
C MET A 2 30.07 -13.06 -1.08
N ASN A 3 30.27 -12.36 -2.20
CA ASN A 3 29.62 -11.09 -2.47
C ASN A 3 28.12 -11.36 -2.55
N ALA A 4 27.40 -11.10 -1.45
CA ALA A 4 25.96 -11.04 -1.49
C ALA A 4 25.57 -9.96 -2.50
N GLU A 5 24.81 -10.33 -3.52
CA GLU A 5 24.11 -9.35 -4.35
C GLU A 5 23.36 -8.43 -3.40
N ASN A 6 23.73 -7.15 -3.40
CA ASN A 6 23.11 -6.17 -2.54
C ASN A 6 21.61 -6.11 -2.87
N GLU A 7 20.76 -6.54 -1.94
CA GLU A 7 19.31 -6.45 -2.09
C GLU A 7 18.92 -4.98 -2.29
N LEU A 8 18.09 -4.70 -3.29
CA LEU A 8 17.71 -3.33 -3.64
C LEU A 8 16.28 -3.03 -3.20
N CYS A 9 16.03 -1.77 -2.83
CA CYS A 9 14.69 -1.28 -2.57
C CYS A 9 13.81 -1.39 -3.83
N GLY A 10 12.64 -2.02 -3.72
CA GLY A 10 11.70 -2.18 -4.84
C GLY A 10 11.07 -0.89 -5.39
N ILE A 11 11.31 0.28 -4.78
CA ILE A 11 10.83 1.58 -5.27
C ILE A 11 11.99 2.45 -5.74
N CYS A 12 12.90 2.82 -4.83
CA CYS A 12 13.96 3.78 -5.14
C CYS A 12 15.27 3.14 -5.65
N GLY A 13 15.40 1.81 -5.59
CA GLY A 13 16.58 1.10 -6.06
C GLY A 13 17.83 1.24 -5.18
N CYS A 14 17.75 1.84 -3.98
CA CYS A 14 18.92 1.93 -3.10
C CYS A 14 19.30 0.55 -2.52
N VAL A 15 20.57 0.41 -2.14
CA VAL A 15 21.07 -0.78 -1.44
C VAL A 15 20.46 -0.87 -0.05
N LEU A 16 19.94 -2.05 0.30
CA LEU A 16 19.31 -2.31 1.58
C LEU A 16 20.28 -2.92 2.59
N HIS A 17 20.00 -2.66 3.87
CA HIS A 17 20.74 -3.22 4.99
C HIS A 17 19.78 -3.99 5.92
N ARG A 18 20.14 -5.22 6.31
CA ARG A 18 19.33 -6.08 7.20
C ARG A 18 19.78 -6.06 8.65
N SER A 19 20.91 -5.44 8.93
CA SER A 19 21.54 -5.37 10.25
C SER A 19 21.88 -3.93 10.60
N GLY A 20 21.94 -3.62 11.88
CA GLY A 20 22.21 -2.28 12.38
C GLY A 20 20.93 -1.56 12.77
N GLU A 21 20.93 -0.24 12.60
CA GLU A 21 19.85 0.62 13.08
C GLU A 21 18.59 0.52 12.20
N TYR A 22 17.43 0.84 12.79
CA TYR A 22 16.13 0.91 12.15
C TYR A 22 15.49 2.26 12.50
N ALA A 23 14.92 2.95 11.52
CA ALA A 23 14.21 4.22 11.73
C ALA A 23 15.05 5.35 12.38
N THR A 24 16.38 5.27 12.29
CA THR A 24 17.28 6.35 12.72
C THR A 24 17.64 7.24 11.52
N PRO A 25 18.06 8.50 11.74
CA PRO A 25 18.43 9.41 10.64
C PRO A 25 19.73 9.04 9.94
N THR A 26 20.39 7.94 10.34
CA THR A 26 21.62 7.44 9.71
C THR A 26 21.31 6.77 8.38
N LEU A 27 22.31 6.64 7.51
CA LEU A 27 22.15 5.93 6.23
C LEU A 27 21.65 4.50 6.45
N GLN A 28 22.19 3.77 7.44
CA GLN A 28 21.78 2.41 7.77
C GLN A 28 20.32 2.35 8.25
N GLY A 29 19.92 3.27 9.14
CA GLY A 29 18.54 3.35 9.63
C GLY A 29 17.52 3.61 8.52
N ARG A 30 17.83 4.55 7.62
CA ARG A 30 16.97 4.94 6.49
C ARG A 30 16.91 3.90 5.37
N SER A 31 17.97 3.08 5.22
CA SER A 31 18.06 1.99 4.23
C SER A 31 17.73 0.60 4.78
N HIS A 32 17.19 0.52 5.99
CA HIS A 32 16.85 -0.76 6.62
C HIS A 32 15.83 -1.53 5.78
N ALA A 33 16.11 -2.81 5.52
CA ALA A 33 15.29 -3.69 4.71
C ALA A 33 14.00 -4.09 5.45
N THR A 34 12.85 -3.72 4.89
CA THR A 34 11.54 -4.04 5.46
C THR A 34 10.65 -4.72 4.42
N ARG A 35 9.86 -5.70 4.86
CA ARG A 35 8.91 -6.41 3.99
C ARG A 35 7.53 -5.76 4.07
N HIS A 36 6.91 -5.55 2.92
CA HIS A 36 5.54 -5.05 2.82
C HIS A 36 4.71 -5.92 1.85
N HIS A 37 3.47 -6.20 2.23
CA HIS A 37 2.53 -6.97 1.40
C HIS A 37 1.95 -6.07 0.31
N PHE A 38 1.86 -6.56 -0.93
CA PHE A 38 1.15 -5.80 -1.98
C PHE A 38 -0.33 -5.61 -1.64
N VAL A 39 -0.96 -6.64 -1.07
CA VAL A 39 -2.32 -6.59 -0.54
C VAL A 39 -2.31 -6.93 0.95
N PRO A 40 -2.77 -6.04 1.85
CA PRO A 40 -2.73 -6.28 3.28
C PRO A 40 -3.49 -7.54 3.71
N GLU A 41 -2.83 -8.45 4.42
CA GLU A 41 -3.45 -9.70 4.93
C GLU A 41 -4.71 -9.47 5.78
N ARG A 42 -4.78 -8.31 6.46
CA ARG A 42 -5.95 -7.90 7.26
C ARG A 42 -7.24 -7.80 6.45
N PHE A 43 -7.14 -7.65 5.13
CA PHE A 43 -8.30 -7.68 4.24
C PHE A 43 -8.93 -9.08 4.14
N PHE A 44 -8.22 -10.13 4.54
CA PHE A 44 -8.66 -11.53 4.49
C PHE A 44 -8.89 -12.10 5.90
N GLY A 45 -8.93 -11.25 6.93
CA GLY A 45 -9.07 -11.69 8.33
C GLY A 45 -7.82 -12.36 8.90
N ARG A 46 -6.70 -12.32 8.15
CA ARG A 46 -5.41 -12.93 8.53
C ARG A 46 -4.53 -11.84 9.13
N SER A 47 -4.07 -12.06 10.35
CA SER A 47 -3.05 -11.23 10.98
C SER A 47 -2.37 -12.09 12.05
N ALA A 48 -1.11 -12.45 11.79
CA ALA A 48 -0.32 -13.30 12.69
C ALA A 48 -0.18 -12.71 14.11
N ASN A 49 -0.27 -11.39 14.24
CA ASN A 49 -0.01 -10.66 15.49
C ASN A 49 -1.28 -10.20 16.22
N ARG A 50 -2.47 -10.62 15.80
CA ARG A 50 -3.70 -10.12 16.40
C ARG A 50 -4.03 -10.84 17.71
N LYS A 51 -4.04 -10.08 18.82
CA LYS A 51 -4.69 -10.49 20.07
C LYS A 51 -6.22 -10.37 19.91
N GLY A 52 -6.97 -11.45 20.17
CA GLY A 52 -8.45 -11.48 20.12
C GLY A 52 -9.04 -12.37 19.01
N PRO A 53 -10.39 -12.43 18.89
CA PRO A 53 -11.06 -13.31 17.93
C PRO A 53 -10.76 -12.93 16.48
N LYS A 54 -10.63 -13.94 15.62
CA LYS A 54 -10.55 -13.75 14.16
C LYS A 54 -11.81 -13.01 13.71
N ARG A 55 -11.62 -11.91 12.97
CA ARG A 55 -12.72 -11.17 12.34
C ARG A 55 -12.88 -11.65 10.92
N GLU A 56 -14.10 -11.55 10.41
CA GLU A 56 -14.38 -11.79 8.99
C GLU A 56 -13.55 -10.84 8.12
N GLY A 57 -13.02 -11.40 7.02
CA GLY A 57 -12.31 -10.65 6.00
C GLY A 57 -13.20 -9.57 5.37
N ILE A 58 -12.57 -8.58 4.75
CA ILE A 58 -13.24 -7.66 3.83
C ILE A 58 -13.54 -8.39 2.52
N PHE A 59 -12.60 -9.20 2.06
CA PHE A 59 -12.74 -10.00 0.85
C PHE A 59 -12.68 -11.49 1.20
N ALA A 60 -13.52 -12.30 0.55
CA ALA A 60 -13.40 -13.76 0.58
C ALA A 60 -12.19 -14.23 -0.23
N GLU A 61 -11.95 -13.58 -1.37
CA GLU A 61 -10.85 -13.85 -2.30
C GLU A 61 -10.17 -12.53 -2.71
N CYS A 62 -8.86 -12.57 -2.96
CA CYS A 62 -8.10 -11.39 -3.36
C CYS A 62 -8.50 -10.93 -4.77
N PRO A 63 -9.09 -9.74 -4.94
CA PRO A 63 -9.52 -9.27 -6.26
C PRO A 63 -8.36 -8.95 -7.19
N TRP A 64 -7.12 -8.93 -6.68
CA TRP A 64 -5.91 -8.66 -7.45
C TRP A 64 -4.99 -9.87 -7.59
N ALA A 65 -5.37 -11.05 -7.07
CA ALA A 65 -4.55 -12.26 -7.10
C ALA A 65 -3.13 -12.15 -6.48
N HIS A 66 -2.87 -11.11 -5.66
CA HIS A 66 -1.57 -10.85 -5.02
C HIS A 66 -1.64 -11.01 -3.48
N GLU A 67 -2.51 -11.87 -2.97
CA GLU A 67 -2.54 -12.18 -1.54
C GLU A 67 -1.27 -12.95 -1.12
N GLY A 68 -0.65 -12.56 -0.02
CA GLY A 68 0.56 -13.20 0.51
C GLY A 68 1.85 -12.82 -0.22
N GLU A 69 1.74 -12.15 -1.37
CA GLU A 69 2.90 -11.61 -2.07
C GLU A 69 3.46 -10.38 -1.35
N THR A 70 4.79 -10.32 -1.28
CA THR A 70 5.52 -9.26 -0.60
C THR A 70 6.69 -8.78 -1.46
N ALA A 71 7.12 -7.56 -1.19
CA ALA A 71 8.39 -7.03 -1.68
C ALA A 71 9.15 -6.34 -0.54
N VAL A 72 10.44 -6.07 -0.80
CA VAL A 72 11.34 -5.47 0.19
C VAL A 72 11.66 -4.03 -0.21
N TYR A 73 11.62 -3.15 0.78
CA TYR A 73 11.79 -1.72 0.62
C TYR A 73 12.74 -1.18 1.70
N CYS A 74 13.36 -0.02 1.45
CA CYS A 74 14.03 0.72 2.51
C CYS A 74 13.00 1.30 3.49
N TYR A 75 13.46 1.68 4.68
CA TYR A 75 12.62 2.30 5.71
C TYR A 75 11.83 3.50 5.16
N GLU A 76 12.48 4.40 4.41
CA GLU A 76 11.80 5.59 3.88
C GLU A 76 10.68 5.23 2.89
N CYS A 77 10.95 4.31 1.96
CA CYS A 77 9.93 3.90 0.99
C CYS A 77 8.79 3.12 1.65
N HIS A 78 9.08 2.33 2.68
CA HIS A 78 8.06 1.55 3.38
C HIS A 78 7.24 2.40 4.35
N GLU A 79 7.92 2.99 5.34
CA GLU A 79 7.30 3.66 6.46
C GLU A 79 6.90 5.09 6.13
N GLU A 80 7.74 5.84 5.42
CA GLU A 80 7.46 7.26 5.15
C GLU A 80 6.63 7.48 3.86
N LEU A 81 6.75 6.60 2.86
CA LEU A 81 6.01 6.72 1.59
C LEU A 81 4.75 5.83 1.55
N LEU A 82 4.90 4.49 1.58
CA LEU A 82 3.77 3.58 1.37
C LEU A 82 2.70 3.67 2.46
N HIS A 83 3.08 3.89 3.72
CA HIS A 83 2.13 4.03 4.83
C HIS A 83 1.56 5.44 5.00
N ASN A 84 2.13 6.45 4.35
CA ASN A 84 1.73 7.86 4.53
C ASN A 84 1.43 8.57 3.20
N PRO A 85 0.41 8.13 2.44
CA PRO A 85 -0.02 8.86 1.25
C PRO A 85 -0.47 10.29 1.63
N VAL A 86 0.01 11.29 0.88
CA VAL A 86 -0.41 12.68 1.04
C VAL A 86 -1.78 12.84 0.39
N LEU A 87 -2.81 13.15 1.20
CA LEU A 87 -4.17 13.38 0.76
C LEU A 87 -4.63 14.76 1.23
N LEU A 88 -4.83 15.69 0.30
CA LEU A 88 -5.28 17.04 0.58
C LEU A 88 -6.81 17.08 0.77
N PRO A 89 -7.37 18.15 1.38
CA PRO A 89 -8.82 18.27 1.54
C PRO A 89 -9.60 18.13 0.24
N GLY A 90 -9.07 18.65 -0.87
CA GLY A 90 -9.68 18.51 -2.20
C GLY A 90 -9.70 17.07 -2.72
N ASP A 91 -8.64 16.29 -2.46
CA ASP A 91 -8.55 14.87 -2.85
C ASP A 91 -9.59 14.05 -2.09
N ILE A 92 -9.70 14.28 -0.78
CA ILE A 92 -10.68 13.62 0.08
C ILE A 92 -12.11 13.98 -0.35
N ALA A 93 -12.39 15.26 -0.64
CA ALA A 93 -13.71 15.69 -1.10
C ALA A 93 -14.09 15.04 -2.44
N THR A 94 -13.15 14.98 -3.38
CA THR A 94 -13.34 14.35 -4.69
C THR A 94 -13.56 12.84 -4.54
N PHE A 95 -12.73 12.17 -3.75
CA PHE A 95 -12.88 10.74 -3.50
C PHE A 95 -14.20 10.42 -2.78
N ALA A 96 -14.63 11.26 -1.82
CA ALA A 96 -15.91 11.11 -1.16
C ALA A 96 -17.11 11.26 -2.13
N ALA A 97 -17.01 12.15 -3.12
CA ALA A 97 -18.01 12.27 -4.17
C ALA A 97 -18.06 11.01 -5.04
N LEU A 98 -16.91 10.43 -5.41
CA LEU A 98 -16.86 9.14 -6.11
C LEU A 98 -17.49 8.01 -5.28
N VAL A 99 -17.14 7.91 -4.00
CA VAL A 99 -17.73 6.93 -3.07
C VAL A 99 -19.26 7.05 -3.03
N LYS A 100 -19.82 8.26 -3.05
CA LYS A 100 -21.28 8.48 -3.13
C LYS A 100 -21.84 8.06 -4.48
N ALA A 101 -21.23 8.52 -5.58
CA ALA A 101 -21.69 8.24 -6.93
C ALA A 101 -21.70 6.73 -7.26
N TRP A 102 -20.76 5.97 -6.69
CA TRP A 102 -20.65 4.52 -6.84
C TRP A 102 -21.48 3.74 -5.81
N GLY A 103 -22.29 4.44 -5.02
CA GLY A 103 -23.15 3.82 -4.02
C GLY A 103 -22.40 3.18 -2.85
N PHE A 104 -21.12 3.49 -2.63
CA PHE A 104 -20.33 2.98 -1.50
C PHE A 104 -20.43 3.86 -0.24
N ALA A 105 -21.21 4.94 -0.28
CA ALA A 105 -21.52 5.74 0.90
C ALA A 105 -22.45 4.98 1.87
N GLU A 106 -22.47 5.42 3.14
CA GLU A 106 -23.24 4.82 4.23
C GLU A 106 -23.77 5.94 5.13
N ASP A 107 -25.06 5.90 5.47
CA ASP A 107 -25.61 6.74 6.54
C ASP A 107 -25.33 6.14 7.92
N LYS A 108 -25.33 4.80 8.00
CA LYS A 108 -25.00 4.00 9.18
C LYS A 108 -24.10 2.84 8.77
N LYS A 109 -23.30 2.32 9.70
CA LYS A 109 -22.44 1.16 9.44
C LYS A 109 -23.30 -0.10 9.26
N PRO A 110 -23.26 -0.77 8.10
CA PRO A 110 -23.93 -2.04 7.91
C PRO A 110 -23.23 -3.16 8.70
N ALA A 111 -23.91 -4.29 8.86
CA ALA A 111 -23.32 -5.48 9.45
C ALA A 111 -22.31 -6.14 8.49
N ASP A 112 -22.57 -6.10 7.18
CA ASP A 112 -21.65 -6.55 6.15
C ASP A 112 -20.51 -5.54 5.89
N ARG A 113 -19.57 -5.94 5.04
CA ARG A 113 -18.37 -5.15 4.69
C ARG A 113 -18.31 -4.79 3.20
N GLU A 114 -19.42 -4.90 2.47
CA GLU A 114 -19.43 -4.71 1.01
C GLU A 114 -19.05 -3.28 0.62
N LYS A 115 -19.57 -2.29 1.33
CA LYS A 115 -19.29 -0.86 1.07
C LYS A 115 -17.82 -0.52 1.28
N ILE A 116 -17.17 -1.05 2.32
CA ILE A 116 -15.73 -0.83 2.53
C ILE A 116 -14.89 -1.61 1.51
N ALA A 117 -15.31 -2.81 1.11
CA ALA A 117 -14.68 -3.53 0.01
C ALA A 117 -14.71 -2.71 -1.30
N GLY A 118 -15.86 -2.09 -1.62
CA GLY A 118 -16.03 -1.18 -2.74
C GLY A 118 -15.11 0.03 -2.68
N ARG A 119 -15.03 0.70 -1.51
CA ARG A 119 -14.12 1.85 -1.31
C ARG A 119 -12.65 1.50 -1.53
N ILE A 120 -12.21 0.31 -1.08
CA ILE A 120 -10.83 -0.13 -1.26
C ILE A 120 -10.54 -0.37 -2.74
N ARG A 121 -11.45 -1.05 -3.47
CA ARG A 121 -11.31 -1.24 -4.92
C ARG A 121 -11.26 0.10 -5.66
N LEU A 122 -12.16 1.00 -5.32
CA LEU A 122 -12.23 2.33 -5.92
C LEU A 122 -10.96 3.16 -5.65
N LEU A 123 -10.39 3.10 -4.45
CA LEU A 123 -9.12 3.77 -4.16
C LEU A 123 -7.97 3.19 -4.99
N HIS A 124 -7.93 1.86 -5.17
CA HIS A 124 -6.94 1.23 -6.04
C HIS A 124 -7.11 1.66 -7.50
N GLU A 125 -8.34 1.77 -8.01
CA GLU A 125 -8.61 2.29 -9.36
C GLU A 125 -8.12 3.73 -9.55
N VAL A 126 -8.30 4.60 -8.55
CA VAL A 126 -7.75 5.97 -8.57
C VAL A 126 -6.23 5.94 -8.69
N ILE A 127 -5.55 5.08 -7.93
CA ILE A 127 -4.09 4.94 -7.99
C ILE A 127 -3.66 4.45 -9.39
N VAL A 128 -4.31 3.41 -9.93
CA VAL A 128 -4.00 2.86 -11.25
C VAL A 128 -4.18 3.91 -12.35
N ALA A 129 -5.30 4.64 -12.33
CA ALA A 129 -5.57 5.71 -13.29
C ALA A 129 -4.49 6.81 -13.23
N GLY A 130 -4.10 7.24 -12.03
CA GLY A 130 -3.03 8.22 -11.84
C GLY A 130 -1.68 7.73 -12.37
N LEU A 131 -1.30 6.48 -12.07
CA LEU A 131 -0.06 5.88 -12.54
C LEU A 131 -0.02 5.73 -14.06
N GLN A 132 -1.13 5.36 -14.69
CA GLN A 132 -1.23 5.28 -16.16
C GLN A 132 -1.01 6.64 -16.80
N VAL A 133 -1.73 7.67 -16.35
CA VAL A 133 -1.59 9.05 -16.85
C VAL A 133 -0.15 9.55 -16.73
N LEU A 134 0.50 9.31 -15.59
CA LEU A 134 1.89 9.75 -15.38
C LEU A 134 2.89 8.94 -16.21
N SER A 135 2.65 7.64 -16.39
CA SER A 135 3.50 6.77 -17.22
C SER A 135 3.44 7.16 -18.70
N GLU A 136 2.26 7.50 -19.21
CA GLU A 136 2.07 7.99 -20.57
C GLU A 136 2.79 9.32 -20.78
N ARG A 137 2.67 10.26 -19.83
CA ARG A 137 3.42 11.53 -19.86
C ARG A 137 4.92 11.32 -19.87
N SER A 138 5.43 10.38 -19.07
CA SER A 138 6.87 10.08 -19.04
C SER A 138 7.37 9.49 -20.37
N LYS A 139 6.55 8.67 -21.05
CA LYS A 139 6.88 8.10 -22.37
C LYS A 139 6.75 9.12 -23.52
N GLY A 140 5.88 10.11 -23.38
CA GLY A 140 5.64 11.18 -24.34
C GLY A 140 6.74 12.25 -24.41
N GLY A 141 7.73 12.20 -23.53
CA GLY A 141 8.84 13.17 -23.45
C GLY A 141 8.45 14.44 -22.71
N LEU A 142 9.40 14.98 -21.92
CA LEU A 142 9.33 16.37 -21.48
C LEU A 142 9.15 17.26 -22.72
N GLN A 143 8.01 17.95 -22.80
CA GLN A 143 7.95 19.28 -23.40
C GLN A 143 8.07 20.30 -22.28
#